data_AF-A0A969XMY5-F1
#
_entry.id   AF-A0A969XMY5-F1
#
_cell.length_a   1.000
_cell.length_b   1.000
_cell.length_c   1.000
_cell.angle_alpha   90.00
_cell.angle_beta   90.00
_cell.angle_gamma   90.00
#
_symmetry.space_group_name_H-M   'P 1'
#
loop_
_entity.id
_entity.type
_entity.pdbx_description
1 polymer ?
#
loop_
_entity_poly.entity_id
_entity_poly.type
_entity_poly.pdbx_seq_one_letter_code
_entity_poly.pdbx_strand_id
1 'polypeptide(L)'
;MPMPPHPGPTDATTDVPGGRLDRLDRAVSRRLAMDWPHPRWFTLPLGGISLSANYGVLWYVLCLVPLVLGADRPLWKALYVAVPVTLVEMTGFLIKQSVGRLRPPVADPTQPEQIPLPYSKSFPSSHASMAVVGTFTLGTLYPAAVPALVALTAVLLFSRVYLGVHYLGDVVGGVGYGLAWGAAWVLLVPAPV
;
A
#
# COMPACT_ATOMS: atom_id res chain seq x y z
N MET A 1 34.58 29.42 22.89
CA MET A 1 34.59 28.02 22.42
C MET A 1 34.19 28.04 20.95
N PRO A 2 35.11 27.77 20.00
CA PRO A 2 34.77 27.81 18.58
C PRO A 2 33.83 26.64 18.23
N MET A 3 32.79 26.92 17.44
CA MET A 3 31.86 25.93 16.93
C MET A 3 32.62 24.90 16.06
N PRO A 4 32.33 23.60 16.18
CA PRO A 4 32.92 22.61 15.29
C PRO A 4 32.51 22.91 13.83
N PRO A 5 33.41 22.70 12.85
CA PRO A 5 33.10 22.94 11.45
C PRO A 5 31.94 22.04 11.00
N HIS A 6 31.02 22.63 10.22
CA HIS A 6 29.99 21.87 9.51
C HIS A 6 30.67 20.81 8.65
N PRO A 7 30.28 19.52 8.76
CA PRO A 7 30.75 18.53 7.80
C PRO A 7 30.25 18.96 6.41
N GLY A 8 31.19 19.07 5.46
CA GLY A 8 30.87 19.26 4.04
C GLY A 8 29.99 18.11 3.52
N PRO A 9 29.53 18.17 2.25
CA PRO A 9 28.67 17.14 1.69
C PRO A 9 29.45 15.82 1.62
N THR A 10 29.38 15.05 2.69
CA THR A 10 29.78 13.65 2.72
C THR A 10 28.88 12.94 1.74
N ASP A 11 29.48 12.28 0.75
CA ASP A 11 28.84 11.37 -0.19
C ASP A 11 27.71 10.59 0.49
N ALA A 12 26.47 11.06 0.30
CA ALA A 12 25.27 10.44 0.85
C ALA A 12 24.89 9.17 0.05
N THR A 13 25.85 8.57 -0.63
CA THR A 13 25.82 7.17 -1.05
C THR A 13 26.36 6.32 0.09
N THR A 14 25.67 6.33 1.23
CA THR A 14 25.83 5.21 2.15
C THR A 14 25.27 3.99 1.44
N ASP A 15 26.18 3.13 0.97
CA ASP A 15 25.89 1.84 0.36
C ASP A 15 24.96 1.04 1.28
N VAL A 16 23.65 1.16 1.05
CA VAL A 16 22.70 0.18 1.56
C VAL A 16 23.07 -1.12 0.85
N PRO A 17 23.33 -2.24 1.56
CA PRO A 17 23.68 -3.51 0.93
C PRO A 17 22.46 -4.09 0.20
N GLY A 18 22.14 -3.51 -0.94
CA GLY A 18 21.08 -3.93 -1.84
C GLY A 18 21.69 -4.76 -2.95
N GLY A 19 21.24 -6.01 -3.08
CA GLY A 19 21.56 -6.81 -4.26
C GLY A 19 21.15 -6.10 -5.56
N ARG A 20 21.59 -6.62 -6.72
CA ARG A 20 21.32 -6.03 -8.04
C ARG A 20 19.85 -5.66 -8.26
N LEU A 21 18.93 -6.46 -7.71
CA LEU A 21 17.48 -6.24 -7.78
C LEU A 21 16.99 -5.02 -6.98
N ASP A 22 17.53 -4.76 -5.78
CA ASP A 22 17.12 -3.59 -4.98
C ASP A 22 17.58 -2.30 -5.65
N ARG A 23 18.80 -2.28 -6.22
CA ARG A 23 19.28 -1.13 -6.99
C ARG A 23 18.42 -0.87 -8.23
N LEU A 24 18.01 -1.92 -8.93
CA LEU A 24 17.11 -1.82 -10.08
C LEU A 24 15.73 -1.27 -9.66
N ASP A 25 15.15 -1.81 -8.59
CA ASP A 25 13.84 -1.36 -8.07
C ASP A 25 13.86 0.13 -7.70
N ARG A 26 14.90 0.57 -6.99
CA ARG A 26 15.10 1.99 -6.65
C ARG A 26 15.25 2.86 -7.90
N ALA A 27 16.06 2.43 -8.86
CA ALA A 27 16.29 3.19 -10.09
C ALA A 27 15.02 3.34 -10.92
N VAL A 28 14.25 2.25 -11.10
CA VAL A 28 12.98 2.26 -11.84
C VAL A 28 11.95 3.14 -11.13
N SER A 29 11.79 2.96 -9.81
CA SER A 29 10.82 3.73 -9.02
C SER A 29 11.16 5.22 -9.01
N ARG A 30 12.45 5.56 -8.91
CA ARG A 30 12.91 6.96 -8.97
C ARG A 30 12.63 7.58 -10.33
N ARG A 31 12.89 6.88 -11.43
CA ARG A 31 12.55 7.37 -12.78
C ARG A 31 11.06 7.64 -12.92
N LEU A 32 10.22 6.72 -12.44
CA LEU A 32 8.77 6.93 -12.43
C LEU A 32 8.34 8.13 -11.58
N ALA A 33 8.96 8.34 -10.41
CA ALA A 33 8.64 9.46 -9.54
C ALA A 33 9.10 10.82 -10.13
N MET A 34 10.24 10.87 -10.81
CA MET A 34 10.87 12.11 -11.29
C MET A 34 10.51 12.47 -12.73
N ASP A 35 10.52 11.49 -13.63
CA ASP A 35 10.41 11.74 -15.07
C ASP A 35 8.93 11.75 -15.52
N TRP A 36 8.04 11.14 -14.74
CA TRP A 36 6.61 11.12 -15.07
C TRP A 36 5.94 12.47 -14.72
N PRO A 37 5.11 13.05 -15.62
CA PRO A 37 4.42 14.31 -15.35
C PRO A 37 3.42 14.21 -14.20
N HIS A 38 3.45 15.17 -13.27
CA HIS A 38 2.52 15.25 -12.12
C HIS A 38 1.50 16.40 -12.23
N PRO A 39 0.64 16.45 -13.27
CA PRO A 39 -0.33 17.53 -13.39
C PRO A 39 -1.39 17.42 -12.28
N ARG A 40 -1.76 18.56 -11.68
CA ARG A 40 -2.65 18.61 -10.51
C ARG A 40 -3.99 17.90 -10.73
N TRP A 41 -4.54 17.97 -11.94
CA TRP A 41 -5.82 17.32 -12.29
C TRP A 41 -5.75 15.79 -12.21
N PHE A 42 -4.57 15.19 -12.35
CA PHE A 42 -4.36 13.75 -12.26
C PHE A 42 -3.84 13.34 -10.88
N THR A 43 -2.88 14.10 -10.34
CA THR A 43 -2.26 13.82 -9.04
C THR A 43 -3.22 14.01 -7.87
N LEU A 44 -4.09 15.04 -7.88
CA LEU A 44 -5.00 15.29 -6.75
C LEU A 44 -6.04 14.18 -6.55
N PRO A 45 -6.78 13.71 -7.58
CA PRO A 45 -7.71 12.60 -7.40
C PRO A 45 -7.01 11.30 -6.95
N LEU A 46 -5.86 10.97 -7.52
CA LEU A 46 -5.07 9.81 -7.11
C LEU A 46 -4.59 9.93 -5.66
N GLY A 47 -4.16 11.12 -5.25
CA GLY A 47 -3.81 11.43 -3.87
C GLY A 47 -5.00 11.22 -2.94
N GLY A 48 -6.19 11.70 -3.31
CA GLY A 48 -7.42 11.49 -2.55
C GLY A 48 -7.78 10.01 -2.38
N ILE A 49 -7.74 9.23 -3.46
CA ILE A 49 -8.00 7.78 -3.42
C ILE A 49 -6.97 7.08 -2.52
N SER A 50 -5.69 7.40 -2.70
CA SER A 50 -4.58 6.87 -1.90
C SER A 50 -4.74 7.19 -0.41
N LEU A 51 -5.12 8.42 -0.06
CA LEU A 51 -5.35 8.84 1.33
C LEU A 51 -6.57 8.17 1.94
N SER A 52 -7.64 7.96 1.17
CA SER A 52 -8.84 7.26 1.66
C SER A 52 -8.57 5.81 2.05
N ALA A 53 -7.55 5.20 1.45
CA ALA A 53 -7.11 3.84 1.76
C ALA A 53 -6.10 3.77 2.92
N ASN A 54 -5.73 4.90 3.54
CA ASN A 54 -4.86 4.90 4.71
C ASN A 54 -5.46 4.05 5.84
N TYR A 55 -4.62 3.23 6.47
CA TYR A 55 -5.01 2.34 7.58
C TYR A 55 -6.20 1.41 7.27
N GLY A 56 -6.53 1.20 6.00
CA GLY A 56 -7.65 0.36 5.59
C GLY A 56 -9.02 1.02 5.62
N VAL A 57 -9.11 2.34 5.88
CA VAL A 57 -10.40 3.07 6.00
C VAL A 57 -11.34 2.78 4.83
N LEU A 58 -10.87 2.87 3.60
CA LEU A 58 -11.65 2.53 2.40
C LEU A 58 -12.31 1.14 2.51
N TRP A 59 -11.58 0.13 2.94
CA TRP A 59 -12.09 -1.25 3.04
C TRP A 59 -13.06 -1.44 4.19
N TYR A 60 -12.85 -0.73 5.31
CA TYR A 60 -13.82 -0.70 6.41
C TYR A 60 -15.10 0.02 6.02
N VAL A 61 -15.05 1.07 5.20
CA VAL A 61 -16.26 1.71 4.67
C VAL A 61 -17.00 0.76 3.73
N LEU A 62 -16.28 0.11 2.80
CA LEU A 62 -16.89 -0.83 1.85
C LEU A 62 -17.50 -2.06 2.56
N CYS A 63 -16.93 -2.53 3.67
CA CYS A 63 -17.50 -3.66 4.39
C CYS A 63 -18.81 -3.34 5.12
N LEU A 64 -19.20 -2.06 5.24
CA LEU A 64 -20.50 -1.65 5.81
C LEU A 64 -21.62 -1.62 4.77
N VAL A 65 -21.32 -1.74 3.47
CA VAL A 65 -22.32 -1.80 2.39
C VAL A 65 -23.42 -2.86 2.66
N PRO A 66 -23.12 -4.09 3.12
CA PRO A 66 -24.15 -5.07 3.46
C PRO A 66 -25.14 -4.56 4.52
N LEU A 67 -24.68 -3.77 5.51
CA LEU A 67 -25.54 -3.20 6.55
C LEU A 67 -26.50 -2.15 5.98
N VAL A 68 -25.98 -1.28 5.11
CA VAL A 68 -26.77 -0.20 4.49
C VAL A 68 -27.82 -0.76 3.52
N LEU A 69 -27.48 -1.82 2.79
CA LEU A 69 -28.37 -2.45 1.82
C LEU A 69 -29.36 -3.45 2.44
N GLY A 70 -29.35 -3.63 3.76
CA GLY A 70 -30.24 -4.58 4.44
C GLY A 70 -30.00 -6.03 4.02
N ALA A 71 -28.75 -6.38 3.71
CA ALA A 71 -28.39 -7.75 3.35
C ALA A 71 -28.65 -8.72 4.51
N ASP A 72 -28.84 -10.00 4.19
CA ASP A 72 -28.80 -11.09 5.15
C ASP A 72 -27.44 -11.14 5.87
N ARG A 73 -27.48 -11.44 7.17
CA ARG A 73 -26.29 -11.57 8.05
C ARG A 73 -25.28 -10.43 7.87
N PRO A 74 -25.69 -9.15 7.88
CA PRO A 74 -24.86 -8.05 7.39
C PRO A 74 -23.63 -7.80 8.29
N LEU A 75 -23.76 -8.06 9.60
CA LEU A 75 -22.63 -8.01 10.53
C LEU A 75 -21.58 -9.08 10.22
N TRP A 76 -22.00 -10.31 9.91
CA TRP A 76 -21.05 -11.38 9.56
C TRP A 76 -20.33 -11.09 8.25
N LYS A 77 -21.03 -10.54 7.25
CA LYS A 77 -20.43 -10.07 5.99
C LYS A 77 -19.41 -8.96 6.22
N ALA A 78 -19.72 -7.99 7.10
CA ALA A 78 -18.77 -6.94 7.47
C ALA A 78 -17.52 -7.52 8.15
N LEU A 79 -17.70 -8.45 9.10
CA LEU A 79 -16.59 -9.12 9.79
C LEU A 79 -15.74 -9.97 8.86
N TYR A 80 -16.35 -10.64 7.88
CA TYR A 80 -15.66 -11.45 6.87
C TYR A 80 -14.64 -10.65 6.06
N VAL A 81 -14.84 -9.33 5.91
CA VAL A 81 -13.91 -8.41 5.26
C VAL A 81 -12.99 -7.73 6.27
N ALA A 82 -13.54 -7.21 7.37
CA ALA A 82 -12.79 -6.38 8.31
C ALA A 82 -11.67 -7.16 9.04
N VAL A 83 -11.94 -8.40 9.44
CA VAL A 83 -10.96 -9.23 10.17
C VAL A 83 -9.68 -9.48 9.36
N PRO A 84 -9.71 -10.05 8.15
CA PRO A 84 -8.48 -10.31 7.40
C PRO A 84 -7.78 -9.03 6.94
N VAL A 85 -8.52 -7.95 6.65
CA VAL A 85 -7.92 -6.63 6.36
C VAL A 85 -7.14 -6.10 7.58
N THR A 86 -7.67 -6.29 8.79
CA THR A 86 -6.98 -5.91 10.02
C THR A 86 -5.75 -6.80 10.25
N LEU A 87 -5.91 -8.12 10.12
CA LEU A 87 -4.83 -9.08 10.35
C LEU A 87 -3.66 -8.89 9.38
N VAL A 88 -3.92 -8.64 8.09
CA VAL A 88 -2.85 -8.41 7.10
C VAL A 88 -2.09 -7.11 7.39
N GLU A 89 -2.75 -6.07 7.89
CA GLU A 89 -2.07 -4.83 8.29
C GLU A 89 -1.23 -5.04 9.56
N MET A 90 -1.79 -5.69 10.59
CA MET A 90 -1.08 -5.95 11.84
C MET A 90 0.18 -6.78 11.60
N THR A 91 0.05 -7.87 10.83
CA THR A 91 1.18 -8.76 10.53
C THR A 91 2.14 -8.14 9.50
N GLY A 92 1.63 -7.36 8.54
CA GLY A 92 2.46 -6.56 7.64
C GLY A 92 3.29 -5.50 8.38
N PHE A 93 2.78 -4.93 9.47
CA PHE A 93 3.54 -4.02 10.32
C PHE A 93 4.74 -4.70 10.99
N LEU A 94 4.62 -5.97 11.38
CA LEU A 94 5.75 -6.75 11.91
C LEU A 94 6.84 -6.92 10.83
N ILE A 95 6.44 -7.25 9.59
CA ILE A 95 7.37 -7.37 8.46
C ILE A 95 8.08 -6.03 8.20
N LYS A 96 7.33 -4.92 8.27
CA LYS A 96 7.89 -3.56 8.13
C LYS A 96 9.00 -3.28 9.14
N GLN A 97 8.83 -3.68 10.40
CA GLN A 97 9.86 -3.50 11.43
C GLN A 97 11.08 -4.39 11.19
N SER A 98 10.87 -5.63 10.74
CA SER A 98 11.97 -6.56 10.45
C SER A 98 12.80 -6.15 9.22
N VAL A 99 12.15 -5.70 8.15
CA VAL A 99 12.82 -5.33 6.89
C VAL A 99 13.43 -3.93 6.97
N GLY A 100 12.77 -2.99 7.66
CA GLY A 100 13.33 -1.67 7.94
C GLY A 100 13.53 -0.74 6.75
N ARG A 101 13.03 -1.10 5.55
CA ARG A 101 13.25 -0.34 4.30
C ARG A 101 12.71 1.09 4.39
N LEU A 102 13.59 2.06 4.10
CA LEU A 102 13.24 3.49 4.05
C LEU A 102 12.39 3.80 2.82
N ARG A 103 11.41 4.70 2.96
CA ARG A 103 10.58 5.20 1.85
C ARG A 103 11.42 6.00 0.84
N PRO A 104 10.99 6.12 -0.43
CA PRO A 104 11.76 6.82 -1.45
C PRO A 104 12.20 8.24 -1.05
N PRO A 105 11.33 9.15 -0.57
CA PRO A 105 11.76 10.51 -0.23
C PRO A 105 12.62 10.59 1.04
N VAL A 106 12.54 9.58 1.91
CA VAL A 106 13.40 9.46 3.11
C VAL A 106 14.81 9.01 2.74
N ALA A 107 14.92 8.14 1.73
CA ALA A 107 16.21 7.64 1.24
C ALA A 107 16.89 8.63 0.27
N ASP A 108 16.10 9.40 -0.47
CA ASP A 108 16.56 10.41 -1.43
C ASP A 108 15.67 11.66 -1.32
N PRO A 109 16.07 12.65 -0.49
CA PRO A 109 15.30 13.88 -0.27
C PRO A 109 15.13 14.77 -1.51
N THR A 110 15.79 14.44 -2.63
CA THR A 110 15.58 15.16 -3.90
C THR A 110 14.28 14.74 -4.61
N GLN A 111 13.67 13.63 -4.19
CA GLN A 111 12.41 13.15 -4.76
C GLN A 111 11.21 13.92 -4.18
N PRO A 112 10.23 14.33 -5.01
CA PRO A 112 9.10 15.11 -4.56
C PRO A 112 8.12 14.28 -3.74
N GLU A 113 7.60 14.90 -2.68
CA GLU A 113 6.50 14.36 -1.88
C GLU A 113 5.15 14.82 -2.47
N GLN A 114 4.51 13.97 -3.28
CA GLN A 114 3.21 14.32 -3.90
C GLN A 114 2.03 14.27 -2.92
N ILE A 115 2.17 13.50 -1.83
CA ILE A 115 1.21 13.38 -0.72
C ILE A 115 1.98 13.29 0.61
N PRO A 116 1.33 13.58 1.76
CA PRO A 116 1.96 13.42 3.07
C PRO A 116 2.53 12.01 3.27
N LEU A 117 3.79 11.93 3.69
CA LEU A 117 4.47 10.68 3.95
C LEU A 117 3.96 10.01 5.23
N PRO A 118 3.62 8.71 5.19
CA PRO A 118 3.40 7.95 6.41
C PRO A 118 4.73 7.76 7.17
N TYR A 119 4.68 7.87 8.50
CA TYR A 119 5.84 7.65 9.38
C TYR A 119 6.38 6.21 9.39
N SER A 120 5.63 5.24 8.84
CA SER A 120 5.99 3.82 8.83
C SER A 120 6.96 3.43 7.71
N LYS A 121 7.65 2.28 7.86
CA LYS A 121 8.57 1.71 6.85
C LYS A 121 7.85 1.35 5.54
N SER A 122 8.61 1.24 4.45
CA SER A 122 8.05 1.14 3.10
C SER A 122 7.59 -0.28 2.73
N PHE A 123 8.37 -1.32 3.04
CA PHE A 123 8.11 -2.70 2.63
C PHE A 123 7.41 -3.54 3.71
N PRO A 124 6.39 -4.35 3.40
CA PRO A 124 5.62 -4.33 2.15
C PRO A 124 4.64 -3.15 2.11
N SER A 125 4.05 -2.87 0.95
CA SER A 125 3.00 -1.86 0.81
C SER A 125 1.69 -2.32 1.46
N SER A 126 1.31 -1.67 2.57
CA SER A 126 0.04 -1.89 3.29
C SER A 126 -1.19 -1.66 2.41
N HIS A 127 -1.19 -0.59 1.61
CA HIS A 127 -2.26 -0.31 0.65
C HIS A 127 -2.43 -1.47 -0.33
N ALA A 128 -1.33 -2.05 -0.81
CA ALA A 128 -1.40 -3.15 -1.76
C ALA A 128 -1.91 -4.44 -1.11
N SER A 129 -1.39 -4.80 0.06
CA SER A 129 -1.82 -6.02 0.76
C SER A 129 -3.28 -5.95 1.20
N MET A 130 -3.71 -4.83 1.81
CA MET A 130 -5.11 -4.63 2.21
C MET A 130 -6.04 -4.58 0.99
N ALA A 131 -5.62 -3.98 -0.12
CA ALA A 131 -6.47 -3.89 -1.32
C ALA A 131 -6.73 -5.25 -1.96
N VAL A 132 -5.71 -6.10 -2.02
CA VAL A 132 -5.87 -7.48 -2.48
C VAL A 132 -6.79 -8.26 -1.53
N VAL A 133 -6.56 -8.20 -0.21
CA VAL A 133 -7.41 -8.91 0.76
C VAL A 133 -8.86 -8.42 0.74
N GLY A 134 -9.07 -7.11 0.66
CA GLY A 134 -10.40 -6.51 0.53
C GLY A 134 -11.11 -6.95 -0.76
N THR A 135 -10.37 -7.04 -1.88
CA THR A 135 -10.90 -7.55 -3.15
C THR A 135 -11.29 -9.03 -3.06
N PHE A 136 -10.47 -9.88 -2.44
CA PHE A 136 -10.80 -11.30 -2.24
C PHE A 136 -12.07 -11.46 -1.42
N THR A 137 -12.13 -10.80 -0.27
CA THR A 137 -13.25 -10.95 0.67
C THR A 137 -14.56 -10.37 0.14
N LEU A 138 -14.55 -9.14 -0.39
CA LEU A 138 -15.73 -8.55 -1.02
C LEU A 138 -16.11 -9.25 -2.32
N GLY A 139 -15.13 -9.73 -3.09
CA GLY A 139 -15.38 -10.48 -4.32
C GLY A 139 -16.08 -11.82 -4.07
N THR A 140 -15.75 -12.49 -2.96
CA THR A 140 -16.48 -13.70 -2.54
C THR A 140 -17.93 -13.41 -2.18
N LEU A 141 -18.20 -12.29 -1.50
CA LEU A 141 -19.56 -11.89 -1.12
C LEU A 141 -20.38 -11.34 -2.31
N TYR A 142 -19.71 -10.65 -3.23
CA TYR A 142 -20.31 -9.95 -4.35
C TYR A 142 -19.53 -10.20 -5.65
N PRO A 143 -19.67 -11.40 -6.27
CA PRO A 143 -18.91 -11.77 -7.47
C PRO A 143 -19.07 -10.79 -8.64
N ALA A 144 -20.25 -10.18 -8.79
CA ALA A 144 -20.50 -9.18 -9.82
C ALA A 144 -19.69 -7.88 -9.65
N ALA A 145 -19.21 -7.58 -8.44
CA ALA A 145 -18.39 -6.40 -8.16
C ALA A 145 -16.89 -6.62 -8.40
N VAL A 146 -16.44 -7.86 -8.64
CA VAL A 146 -15.02 -8.21 -8.81
C VAL A 146 -14.30 -7.34 -9.85
N PRO A 147 -14.86 -7.09 -11.07
CA PRO A 147 -14.17 -6.24 -12.03
C PRO A 147 -13.90 -4.82 -11.51
N ALA A 148 -14.87 -4.24 -10.80
CA ALA A 148 -14.73 -2.91 -10.22
C ALA A 148 -13.72 -2.89 -9.05
N LEU A 149 -13.72 -3.92 -8.20
CA LEU A 149 -12.77 -4.06 -7.10
C LEU A 149 -11.33 -4.25 -7.60
N VAL A 150 -11.14 -5.04 -8.65
CA VAL A 150 -9.83 -5.22 -9.31
C VAL A 150 -9.35 -3.91 -9.93
N ALA A 151 -10.23 -3.16 -10.61
CA ALA A 151 -9.88 -1.86 -11.16
C ALA A 151 -9.49 -0.86 -10.05
N LEU A 152 -10.25 -0.79 -8.95
CA LEU A 152 -9.93 0.03 -7.79
C LEU A 152 -8.58 -0.35 -7.17
N THR A 153 -8.32 -1.65 -7.03
CA THR A 153 -7.03 -2.17 -6.54
C THR A 153 -5.89 -1.76 -7.47
N ALA A 154 -6.04 -1.91 -8.78
CA ALA A 154 -5.03 -1.50 -9.75
C ALA A 154 -4.71 0.01 -9.64
N VAL A 155 -5.73 0.86 -9.52
CA VAL A 155 -5.57 2.30 -9.30
C VAL A 155 -4.82 2.60 -8.00
N LEU A 156 -5.17 1.91 -6.90
CA LEU A 156 -4.50 2.06 -5.62
C LEU A 156 -3.02 1.66 -5.72
N LEU A 157 -2.70 0.49 -6.27
CA LEU A 157 -1.33 0.00 -6.46
C LEU A 157 -0.50 0.98 -7.30
N PHE A 158 -1.06 1.42 -8.43
CA PHE A 158 -0.43 2.41 -9.31
C PHE A 158 -0.13 3.72 -8.57
N SER A 159 -1.11 4.23 -7.82
CA SER A 159 -0.96 5.48 -7.06
C SER A 159 0.23 5.44 -6.09
N ARG A 160 0.59 4.28 -5.54
CA ARG A 160 1.69 4.18 -4.56
C ARG A 160 3.06 4.45 -5.18
N VAL A 161 3.26 3.98 -6.41
CA VAL A 161 4.52 4.19 -7.15
C VAL A 161 4.51 5.56 -7.81
N TYR A 162 3.39 5.92 -8.45
CA TYR A 162 3.23 7.21 -9.13
C TYR A 162 3.43 8.38 -8.15
N LEU A 163 2.84 8.34 -6.95
CA LEU A 163 2.98 9.40 -5.94
C LEU A 163 4.34 9.37 -5.21
N GLY A 164 5.25 8.46 -5.59
CA GLY A 164 6.62 8.41 -5.04
C GLY A 164 6.72 7.93 -3.59
N VAL A 165 5.67 7.34 -3.02
CA VAL A 165 5.64 6.94 -1.59
C VAL A 165 6.07 5.50 -1.33
N HIS A 166 6.21 4.69 -2.39
CA HIS A 166 6.66 3.30 -2.36
C HIS A 166 7.50 2.96 -3.60
N TYR A 167 8.42 2.02 -3.45
CA TYR A 167 9.06 1.38 -4.59
C TYR A 167 8.13 0.34 -5.23
N LEU A 168 8.37 0.01 -6.50
CA LEU A 168 7.64 -1.05 -7.20
C LEU A 168 7.75 -2.39 -6.43
N GLY A 169 8.92 -2.71 -5.90
CA GLY A 169 9.15 -3.90 -5.07
C GLY A 169 8.31 -3.94 -3.79
N ASP A 170 8.02 -2.79 -3.18
CA ASP A 170 7.11 -2.72 -2.02
C ASP A 170 5.69 -3.09 -2.41
N VAL A 171 5.25 -2.64 -3.59
CA VAL A 171 3.93 -2.93 -4.13
C VAL A 171 3.80 -4.39 -4.52
N VAL A 172 4.79 -4.94 -5.24
CA VAL A 172 4.82 -6.36 -5.62
C VAL A 172 4.85 -7.26 -4.38
N GLY A 173 5.67 -6.93 -3.37
CA GLY A 173 5.70 -7.65 -2.10
C GLY A 173 4.36 -7.57 -1.35
N GLY A 174 3.71 -6.40 -1.34
CA GLY A 174 2.38 -6.22 -0.77
C GLY A 174 1.31 -7.02 -1.50
N VAL A 175 1.34 -7.09 -2.84
CA VAL A 175 0.44 -7.92 -3.64
C VAL A 175 0.63 -9.40 -3.31
N GLY A 176 1.87 -9.91 -3.34
CA GLY A 176 2.15 -11.31 -3.02
C GLY A 176 1.70 -11.68 -1.60
N TYR A 177 1.94 -10.79 -0.63
CA TYR A 177 1.50 -10.98 0.75
C TYR A 177 -0.02 -10.97 0.89
N GLY A 178 -0.69 -10.01 0.24
CA GLY A 178 -2.15 -9.91 0.24
C GLY A 178 -2.82 -11.09 -0.47
N LEU A 179 -2.22 -11.61 -1.55
CA LEU A 179 -2.71 -12.81 -2.25
C LEU A 179 -2.66 -14.04 -1.33
N ALA A 180 -1.55 -14.22 -0.60
CA ALA A 180 -1.42 -15.32 0.34
C ALA A 180 -2.48 -15.25 1.46
N TRP A 181 -2.66 -14.06 2.06
CA TRP A 181 -3.68 -13.84 3.09
C TRP A 181 -5.11 -13.99 2.57
N GLY A 182 -5.42 -13.38 1.43
CA GLY A 182 -6.75 -13.41 0.82
C GLY A 182 -7.15 -14.82 0.41
N ALA A 183 -6.25 -15.56 -0.24
CA ALA A 183 -6.49 -16.95 -0.61
C ALA A 183 -6.68 -17.83 0.63
N ALA A 184 -5.78 -17.73 1.63
CA ALA A 184 -5.92 -18.49 2.87
C ALA A 184 -7.25 -18.20 3.57
N TRP A 185 -7.65 -16.93 3.66
CA TRP A 185 -8.92 -16.56 4.28
C TRP A 185 -10.13 -17.15 3.57
N VAL A 186 -10.21 -17.00 2.24
CA VAL A 186 -11.36 -17.50 1.47
C VAL A 186 -11.42 -19.03 1.47
N LEU A 187 -10.28 -19.72 1.52
CA LEU A 187 -10.22 -21.18 1.58
C LEU A 187 -10.54 -21.75 2.97
N LEU A 188 -10.14 -21.06 4.04
CA LEU A 188 -10.26 -21.57 5.42
C LEU A 188 -11.51 -21.06 6.15
N VAL A 189 -12.05 -19.91 5.74
CA VAL A 189 -13.20 -19.26 6.39
C VAL A 189 -14.38 -19.27 5.40
N PRO A 190 -15.44 -20.04 5.70
CA PRO A 190 -16.64 -20.04 4.87
C PRO A 190 -17.26 -18.65 4.80
N ALA A 191 -17.69 -18.26 3.59
CA ALA A 191 -18.41 -17.01 3.41
C ALA A 191 -19.76 -17.07 4.16
N PRO A 192 -20.16 -16.00 4.86
CA PRO A 192 -21.48 -15.89 5.45
C PRO A 192 -22.53 -15.67 4.36
N VAL A 193 -22.97 -16.79 3.76
CA VAL A 193 -24.18 -16.89 2.93
C VAL A 193 -25.45 -16.90 3.79
#